data_AF-A0A832DFD5-F1
#
_entry.id   AF-A0A832DFD5-F1
#
_cell.length_a   1.000
_cell.length_b   1.000
_cell.length_c   1.000
_cell.angle_alpha   90.00
_cell.angle_beta   90.00
_cell.angle_gamma   90.00
#
_symmetry.space_group_name_H-M   'P 1'
#
loop_
_entity.id
_entity.type
_entity.pdbx_description
1 polymer ?
#
loop_
_entity_poly.entity_id
_entity_poly.type
_entity_poly.pdbx_seq_one_letter_code
_entity_poly.pdbx_strand_id
1 'polypeptide(L)'
;MIFFLVGLERDGVKVLDVEAVERGGKLYVTIKAEVDGAAGEYKITFYREKDGAKRLQFYVRGGAAARAVKLIEVLTGEKPQVTEMPDGRTRIRGSDRHIEALARYEELREAIERWSNQ
;
A
#
# COMPACT_ATOMS: atom_id res chain seq x y z
N MET A 1 -8.89 -11.14 -17.14
CA MET A 1 -7.52 -10.57 -17.15
C MET A 1 -6.98 -10.72 -15.74
N ILE A 2 -5.88 -11.42 -15.55
CA ILE A 2 -5.19 -11.51 -14.24
C ILE A 2 -4.17 -10.36 -14.21
N PHE A 3 -4.12 -9.62 -13.10
CA PHE A 3 -3.11 -8.58 -12.88
C PHE A 3 -2.06 -9.09 -11.91
N PHE A 4 -0.80 -9.00 -12.29
CA PHE A 4 0.32 -9.29 -11.42
C PHE A 4 0.93 -7.99 -10.92
N LEU A 5 1.18 -7.92 -9.63
CA LEU A 5 1.85 -6.80 -9.01
C LEU A 5 3.36 -6.90 -9.21
N VAL A 6 3.95 -8.07 -9.02
CA VAL A 6 5.39 -8.28 -9.23
C VAL A 6 5.70 -8.20 -10.72
N GLY A 7 6.70 -7.40 -11.08
CA GLY A 7 7.02 -7.10 -12.48
C GLY A 7 6.15 -6.01 -13.10
N LEU A 8 5.20 -5.42 -12.35
CA LEU A 8 4.52 -4.20 -12.79
C LEU A 8 5.55 -3.10 -13.00
N GLU A 9 5.53 -2.50 -14.19
CA GLU A 9 6.33 -1.33 -14.54
C GLU A 9 5.43 -0.31 -15.25
N ARG A 10 5.13 0.80 -14.56
CA ARG A 10 4.20 1.83 -15.05
C ARG A 10 4.49 3.18 -14.40
N ASP A 11 4.42 4.26 -15.18
CA ASP A 11 4.50 5.65 -14.70
C ASP A 11 5.71 5.92 -13.78
N GLY A 12 6.84 5.24 -14.00
CA GLY A 12 8.05 5.35 -13.17
C GLY A 12 8.04 4.54 -11.88
N VAL A 13 7.06 3.64 -11.70
CA VAL A 13 6.98 2.67 -10.60
C VAL A 13 7.29 1.29 -11.15
N LYS A 14 8.23 0.59 -10.53
CA LYS A 14 8.56 -0.81 -10.81
C LYS A 14 8.46 -1.63 -9.53
N VAL A 15 7.57 -2.62 -9.48
CA VAL A 15 7.45 -3.49 -8.31
C VAL A 15 8.32 -4.74 -8.48
N LEU A 16 9.15 -4.98 -7.48
CA LEU A 16 10.17 -6.03 -7.46
C LEU A 16 9.73 -7.25 -6.67
N ASP A 17 8.98 -7.03 -5.60
CA ASP A 17 8.58 -8.08 -4.65
C ASP A 17 7.38 -7.62 -3.82
N VAL A 18 6.57 -8.57 -3.37
CA VAL A 18 5.44 -8.32 -2.48
C VAL A 18 5.27 -9.46 -1.49
N GLU A 19 5.03 -9.09 -0.23
CA GLU A 19 4.74 -10.02 0.85
C GLU A 19 3.49 -9.54 1.60
N ALA A 20 2.62 -10.46 2.02
CA ALA A 20 1.43 -10.17 2.81
C ALA A 20 1.33 -11.14 4.00
N VAL A 21 1.26 -10.60 5.21
CA VAL A 21 1.18 -11.36 6.47
C VAL A 21 0.02 -10.85 7.31
N GLU A 22 -0.90 -11.73 7.65
CA GLU A 22 -2.01 -11.40 8.55
C GLU A 22 -1.60 -11.66 10.01
N ARG A 23 -1.84 -10.69 10.90
CA ARG A 23 -1.56 -10.83 12.34
C ARG A 23 -2.44 -9.90 13.16
N GLY A 24 -3.17 -10.45 14.13
CA GLY A 24 -3.94 -9.67 15.11
C GLY A 24 -5.03 -8.80 14.48
N GLY A 25 -5.77 -9.35 13.50
CA GLY A 25 -6.85 -8.65 12.79
C GLY A 25 -6.39 -7.57 11.81
N LYS A 26 -5.09 -7.53 11.48
CA LYS A 26 -4.49 -6.61 10.52
C LYS A 26 -3.78 -7.40 9.44
N LEU A 27 -3.70 -6.82 8.24
CA LEU A 27 -2.89 -7.33 7.15
C LEU A 27 -1.68 -6.41 6.96
N TYR A 28 -0.49 -6.98 7.04
CA TYR A 28 0.77 -6.27 6.80
C TYR A 28 1.26 -6.61 5.40
N VAL A 29 1.35 -5.61 4.55
CA VAL A 29 1.82 -5.75 3.17
C VAL A 29 3.16 -5.03 3.04
N THR A 30 4.18 -5.75 2.58
CA THR A 30 5.48 -5.18 2.23
C THR A 30 5.61 -5.19 0.73
N ILE A 31 5.82 -4.01 0.13
CA ILE A 31 6.09 -3.87 -1.31
C ILE A 31 7.53 -3.38 -1.47
N LYS A 32 8.36 -4.11 -2.21
CA LYS A 32 9.66 -3.61 -2.65
C LYS A 32 9.49 -3.06 -4.07
N ALA A 33 9.85 -1.80 -4.25
CA ALA A 33 9.67 -1.13 -5.52
C ALA A 33 10.75 -0.09 -5.78
N GLU A 34 11.01 0.16 -7.05
CA GLU A 34 11.71 1.34 -7.52
C GLU A 34 10.68 2.40 -7.92
N VAL A 35 10.89 3.63 -7.46
CA VAL A 35 10.06 4.79 -7.84
C VAL A 35 10.99 5.88 -8.33
N ASP A 36 10.86 6.24 -9.60
CA ASP A 36 11.70 7.23 -10.30
C ASP A 36 13.22 6.96 -10.12
N GLY A 37 13.64 5.71 -10.32
CA GLY A 37 15.05 5.31 -10.21
C GLY A 37 15.51 5.02 -8.78
N ALA A 38 14.66 5.21 -7.77
CA ALA A 38 15.05 5.05 -6.37
C ALA A 38 14.33 3.86 -5.71
N ALA A 39 15.08 2.80 -5.42
CA ALA A 39 14.61 1.61 -4.71
C ALA A 39 14.17 1.93 -3.28
N GLY A 40 13.15 1.21 -2.81
CA GLY A 40 12.61 1.32 -1.46
C GLY A 40 11.71 0.16 -1.07
N GLU A 41 11.49 0.03 0.23
CA GLU A 41 10.56 -0.91 0.83
C GLU A 41 9.43 -0.14 1.53
N TYR A 42 8.19 -0.50 1.23
CA TYR A 42 6.98 0.18 1.71
C TYR A 42 6.16 -0.77 2.56
N LYS A 43 6.14 -0.52 3.87
CA LYS A 43 5.45 -1.35 4.87
C LYS A 43 4.07 -0.80 5.15
N ILE A 44 3.07 -1.34 4.46
CA ILE A 44 1.69 -0.91 4.49
C ILE A 44 0.91 -1.78 5.47
N THR A 45 0.13 -1.15 6.34
CA THR A 45 -0.76 -1.85 7.27
C THR A 45 -2.21 -1.62 6.88
N PHE A 46 -2.96 -2.69 6.66
CA PHE A 46 -4.42 -2.64 6.57
C PHE A 46 -5.02 -2.95 7.94
N TYR A 47 -5.97 -2.11 8.34
CA TYR A 47 -6.65 -2.22 9.61
C TYR A 47 -8.10 -1.75 9.46
N ARG A 48 -8.93 -2.13 10.43
CA ARG A 48 -10.30 -1.64 10.56
C ARG A 48 -10.36 -0.56 11.64
N GLU A 49 -11.11 0.50 11.39
CA GLU A 49 -11.52 1.44 12.41
C GLU A 49 -12.63 0.84 13.29
N LYS A 50 -12.99 1.52 14.38
CA LYS A 50 -14.02 1.04 15.32
C LYS A 50 -15.41 0.87 14.68
N ASP A 51 -15.68 1.62 13.62
CA ASP A 51 -16.90 1.57 12.81
C ASP A 51 -16.85 0.50 11.70
N GLY A 52 -15.78 -0.30 11.63
CA GLY A 52 -15.56 -1.32 10.62
C GLY A 52 -14.94 -0.80 9.32
N ALA A 53 -14.70 0.51 9.19
CA ALA A 53 -14.12 1.07 7.97
C ALA A 53 -12.69 0.53 7.75
N LYS A 54 -12.45 -0.04 6.57
CA LYS A 54 -11.14 -0.55 6.16
C LYS A 54 -10.23 0.60 5.73
N ARG A 55 -8.99 0.59 6.22
CA ARG A 55 -7.98 1.62 5.99
C ARG A 55 -6.63 0.99 5.71
N LEU A 56 -5.87 1.57 4.79
CA LEU A 56 -4.43 1.35 4.72
C LEU A 56 -3.69 2.55 5.32
N GLN A 57 -2.59 2.28 6.01
CA GLN A 57 -1.72 3.32 6.55
C GLN A 57 -0.27 2.87 6.58
N PHE A 58 0.63 3.82 6.35
CA PHE A 58 2.05 3.65 6.62
C PHE A 58 2.72 5.00 6.89
N TYR A 59 3.97 4.93 7.34
CA TYR A 59 4.77 6.10 7.65
C TYR A 59 6.05 6.07 6.84
N VAL A 60 6.44 7.24 6.36
CA VAL A 60 7.75 7.47 5.74
C VAL A 60 8.46 8.64 6.42
N ARG A 61 9.76 8.80 6.17
CA ARG A 61 10.57 9.90 6.69
C ARG A 61 11.33 10.59 5.56
N GLY A 62 11.61 11.88 5.75
CA GLY A 62 12.35 12.70 4.79
C GLY A 62 11.65 12.78 3.43
N GLY A 63 12.44 12.97 2.37
CA GLY A 63 11.95 13.11 0.99
C GLY A 63 11.27 11.87 0.37
N ALA A 64 10.99 10.82 1.15
CA ALA A 64 10.32 9.61 0.66
C ALA A 64 8.78 9.76 0.51
N ALA A 65 8.19 10.84 1.03
CA ALA A 65 6.74 11.10 0.93
C ALA A 65 6.23 11.12 -0.52
N ALA A 66 6.92 11.82 -1.41
CA ALA A 66 6.52 11.92 -2.81
C ALA A 66 6.51 10.54 -3.51
N ARG A 67 7.56 9.72 -3.27
CA ARG A 67 7.66 8.36 -3.81
C ARG A 67 6.56 7.44 -3.27
N ALA A 68 6.26 7.54 -1.97
CA ALA A 68 5.18 6.79 -1.35
C ALA A 68 3.80 7.14 -1.90
N VAL A 69 3.53 8.43 -2.12
CA VAL A 69 2.27 8.90 -2.74
C VAL A 69 2.16 8.34 -4.16
N LYS A 70 3.22 8.49 -4.95
CA LYS A 70 3.27 8.02 -6.34
C LYS A 70 3.06 6.51 -6.45
N LEU A 71 3.72 5.72 -5.60
CA LEU A 71 3.51 4.26 -5.53
C LEU A 71 2.03 3.93 -5.35
N ILE A 72 1.37 4.52 -4.35
CA ILE A 72 -0.03 4.23 -4.07
C ILE A 72 -0.93 4.68 -5.23
N GLU A 73 -0.71 5.87 -5.78
CA GLU A 73 -1.51 6.40 -6.88
C GLU A 73 -1.39 5.55 -8.14
N VAL A 74 -0.19 5.06 -8.49
CA VAL A 74 -0.01 4.18 -9.65
C VAL A 74 -0.67 2.83 -9.43
N LEU A 75 -0.50 2.23 -8.26
CA LEU A 75 -1.03 0.90 -7.96
C LEU A 75 -2.55 0.88 -7.82
N THR A 76 -3.15 1.97 -7.36
CA THR A 76 -4.58 2.02 -7.00
C THR A 76 -5.42 2.92 -7.91
N GLY A 77 -4.80 3.85 -8.63
CA GLY A 77 -5.47 4.92 -9.37
C GLY A 77 -6.03 6.03 -8.48
N GLU A 78 -5.78 5.98 -7.17
CA GLU A 78 -6.36 6.91 -6.19
C GLU A 78 -5.25 7.57 -5.36
N LYS A 79 -5.39 8.87 -5.12
CA LYS A 79 -4.42 9.63 -4.33
C LYS A 79 -4.66 9.40 -2.83
N PRO A 80 -3.64 9.00 -2.05
CA PRO A 80 -3.79 8.85 -0.61
C PRO A 80 -3.79 10.21 0.10
N GLN A 81 -4.29 10.22 1.34
CA GLN A 81 -4.12 11.33 2.26
C GLN A 81 -2.70 11.36 2.81
N VAL A 82 -2.13 12.57 2.89
CA VAL A 82 -0.78 12.83 3.39
C VAL A 82 -0.87 13.75 4.59
N THR A 83 -0.27 13.37 5.71
CA THR A 83 -0.22 14.21 6.92
C THR A 83 1.20 14.22 7.47
N GLU A 84 1.82 15.39 7.56
CA GLU A 84 3.07 15.55 8.29
C GLU A 84 2.83 15.46 9.80
N MET A 85 3.70 14.75 10.50
CA MET A 85 3.61 14.53 11.94
C MET A 85 4.63 15.40 12.67
N PRO A 86 4.33 15.79 13.94
CA PRO A 86 5.27 16.55 14.76
C PRO A 86 6.63 15.88 14.98
N ASP A 87 6.72 14.55 14.84
CA ASP A 87 7.95 13.77 15.00
C ASP A 87 8.75 13.59 13.71
N GLY A 88 8.44 14.37 12.67
CA GLY A 88 9.12 14.37 11.38
C GLY A 88 8.77 13.18 10.48
N ARG A 89 7.81 12.34 10.86
CA ARG A 89 7.24 11.33 9.96
C ARG A 89 6.16 11.93 9.07
N THR A 90 6.00 11.39 7.88
CA THR A 90 4.82 11.63 7.04
C THR A 90 3.94 10.41 7.09
N ARG A 91 2.69 10.58 7.52
CA ARG A 91 1.66 9.55 7.48
C ARG A 91 1.00 9.54 6.11
N ILE A 92 0.99 8.37 5.47
CA ILE A 92 0.22 8.10 4.26
C ILE A 92 -0.97 7.25 4.65
N ARG A 93 -2.18 7.68 4.27
CA ARG A 93 -3.43 7.00 4.63
C ARG A 93 -4.35 6.87 3.43
N GLY A 94 -4.79 5.64 3.16
CA GLY A 94 -5.80 5.35 2.15
C GLY A 94 -7.14 4.93 2.76
N SER A 95 -8.10 4.74 1.87
CA SER A 95 -9.46 4.28 2.15
C SER A 95 -9.68 2.85 1.64
N ASP A 96 -10.89 2.33 1.82
CA ASP A 96 -11.28 1.02 1.31
C ASP A 96 -11.08 0.88 -0.22
N ARG A 97 -11.32 1.96 -0.99
CA ARG A 97 -11.09 1.97 -2.44
C ARG A 97 -9.66 1.58 -2.83
N HIS A 98 -8.68 1.98 -2.01
CA HIS A 98 -7.30 1.63 -2.26
C HIS A 98 -7.04 0.13 -2.01
N ILE A 99 -7.68 -0.43 -0.99
CA ILE A 99 -7.59 -1.86 -0.66
C ILE A 99 -8.29 -2.69 -1.75
N GLU A 100 -9.48 -2.27 -2.20
CA GLU A 100 -10.19 -2.90 -3.31
C GLU A 100 -9.40 -2.87 -4.61
N ALA A 101 -8.69 -1.78 -4.89
CA ALA A 101 -7.80 -1.70 -6.05
C ALA A 101 -6.61 -2.66 -5.92
N LEU A 102 -6.00 -2.77 -4.74
CA LEU A 102 -4.90 -3.70 -4.48
C LEU A 102 -5.34 -5.18 -4.53
N ALA A 103 -6.60 -5.48 -4.17
CA ALA A 103 -7.17 -6.82 -4.27
C ALA A 103 -7.31 -7.34 -5.72
N ARG A 104 -7.13 -6.48 -6.73
CA ARG A 104 -7.12 -6.89 -8.14
C ARG A 104 -5.85 -7.64 -8.53
N TYR A 105 -4.77 -7.44 -7.79
CA TYR A 105 -3.51 -8.13 -8.01
C TYR A 105 -3.54 -9.51 -7.37
N GLU A 106 -3.13 -10.51 -8.13
CA GLU A 106 -3.22 -11.91 -7.73
C GLU A 106 -2.48 -12.20 -6.43
N GLU A 107 -1.30 -11.60 -6.25
CA GLU A 107 -0.44 -11.79 -5.09
C GLU A 107 -1.05 -11.28 -3.78
N LEU A 108 -1.99 -10.34 -3.87
CA LEU A 108 -2.65 -9.72 -2.70
C LEU A 108 -4.11 -10.15 -2.54
N ARG A 109 -4.75 -10.62 -3.61
CA ARG A 109 -6.19 -10.93 -3.66
C ARG A 109 -6.61 -11.81 -2.49
N GLU A 110 -6.04 -13.00 -2.36
CA GLU A 110 -6.47 -13.99 -1.37
C GLU A 110 -6.20 -13.50 0.06
N ALA A 111 -5.06 -12.85 0.30
CA ALA A 111 -4.73 -12.31 1.62
C ALA A 111 -5.70 -11.18 2.03
N ILE A 112 -6.07 -10.30 1.09
CA ILE A 112 -7.02 -9.22 1.34
C ILE A 112 -8.44 -9.76 1.53
N GLU A 113 -8.88 -10.72 0.72
CA GLU A 113 -10.21 -11.33 0.82
C GLU A 113 -10.38 -12.07 2.14
N ARG A 114 -9.40 -12.90 2.54
CA ARG A 114 -9.40 -13.56 3.85
C ARG A 114 -9.48 -12.54 4.97
N TRP A 115 -8.57 -11.57 4.98
CA TRP A 115 -8.53 -10.54 6.02
C TRP A 115 -9.83 -9.73 6.06
N SER A 116 -10.45 -9.41 4.92
CA SER A 116 -11.67 -8.59 4.82
C SER A 116 -12.94 -9.30 5.29
N ASN A 117 -12.96 -10.64 5.27
CA ASN A 117 -14.10 -11.46 5.67
C ASN A 117 -14.05 -11.91 7.14
N GLN A 118 -13.01 -11.50 7.88
CA GLN A 118 -12.93 -11.66 9.35
C GLN A 118 -13.81 -10.67 10.11
#